data_AF-A0A356AMN8-F1
#
_entry.id   AF-A0A356AMN8-F1
#
_cell.length_a   1.000
_cell.length_b   1.000
_cell.length_c   1.000
_cell.angle_alpha   90.00
_cell.angle_beta   90.00
_cell.angle_gamma   90.00
#
_symmetry.space_group_name_H-M   'P 1'
#
loop_
_entity.id
_entity.type
_entity.pdbx_description
1 polymer ?
#
loop_
_entity_poly.entity_id
_entity_poly.type
_entity_poly.pdbx_seq_one_letter_code
_entity_poly.pdbx_strand_id
1 'polypeptide(L)'
;RDRADRPEYNVKINVAVAFSNRNHLIEYYHNSSWLEHGGAPDKAARNAFVYQIDSYLKQTGKYNKNESKITFSDVEDCLILVISSFSNRTSYENQTKKAITNRG
;
A
#
# COMPACT_ATOMS: atom_id res chain seq x y z
N ARG A 1 -6.94 -16.91 -3.10
CA ARG A 1 -7.61 -17.82 -4.04
C ARG A 1 -9.10 -17.50 -3.96
N ASP A 2 -9.66 -17.00 -5.05
CA ASP A 2 -11.09 -16.70 -5.11
C ASP A 2 -11.92 -17.99 -5.16
N ARG A 3 -13.26 -17.86 -5.06
CA ARG A 3 -14.19 -19.00 -5.15
C ARG A 3 -13.86 -19.88 -6.38
N ALA A 4 -14.11 -21.18 -6.25
CA ALA A 4 -13.77 -22.17 -7.28
C ALA A 4 -14.46 -21.95 -8.64
N ASP A 5 -15.52 -21.15 -8.70
CA ASP A 5 -16.24 -20.75 -9.91
C ASP A 5 -15.65 -19.51 -10.59
N ARG A 6 -14.66 -18.85 -9.98
CA ARG A 6 -13.97 -17.71 -10.60
C ARG A 6 -12.72 -18.18 -11.36
N PRO A 7 -12.51 -17.65 -12.57
CA PRO A 7 -11.28 -17.91 -13.32
C PRO A 7 -10.06 -17.44 -12.51
N GLU A 8 -8.95 -18.16 -12.66
CA GLU A 8 -7.76 -17.95 -11.86
C GLU A 8 -7.23 -16.51 -11.98
N TYR A 9 -7.22 -15.82 -10.85
CA TYR A 9 -6.71 -14.47 -10.72
C TYR A 9 -5.26 -14.53 -10.23
N ASN A 10 -4.32 -14.40 -11.17
CA ASN A 10 -2.89 -14.43 -10.88
C ASN A 10 -2.40 -13.00 -10.72
N VAL A 11 -2.03 -12.65 -9.48
CA VAL A 11 -1.40 -11.37 -9.14
C VAL A 11 0.01 -11.60 -8.64
N LYS A 12 0.95 -10.88 -9.23
CA LYS A 12 2.31 -10.72 -8.72
C LYS A 12 2.46 -9.31 -8.19
N ILE A 13 2.92 -9.16 -6.95
CA ILE A 13 3.23 -7.87 -6.36
C ILE A 13 4.71 -7.87 -6.00
N ASN A 14 5.43 -6.87 -6.49
CA ASN A 14 6.77 -6.55 -6.05
C ASN A 14 6.71 -5.25 -5.24
N VAL A 15 7.38 -5.23 -4.10
CA VAL A 15 7.40 -4.08 -3.20
C VAL A 15 8.85 -3.77 -2.85
N ALA A 16 9.26 -2.52 -3.05
CA ALA A 16 10.50 -1.97 -2.53
C ALA A 16 10.16 -0.95 -1.45
N VAL A 17 10.81 -1.09 -0.28
CA VAL A 17 10.59 -0.21 0.87
C VAL A 17 11.92 0.21 1.48
N ALA A 18 12.04 1.49 1.82
CA ALA A 18 13.13 2.03 2.62
C ALA A 18 12.64 3.20 3.48
N PHE A 19 13.39 3.50 4.53
CA PHE A 19 13.21 4.72 5.31
C PHE A 19 14.34 5.69 5.01
N SER A 20 14.02 6.97 4.80
CA SER A 20 14.98 8.02 4.53
C SER A 20 14.61 9.27 5.32
N ASN A 21 15.61 9.93 5.90
CA ASN A 21 15.43 11.21 6.60
C ASN A 21 15.59 12.44 5.68
N ARG A 22 15.77 12.22 4.37
CA ARG A 22 16.00 13.29 3.38
C ARG A 22 14.95 13.32 2.28
N ASN A 23 14.41 12.16 1.92
CA ASN A 23 13.57 12.00 0.76
C ASN A 23 12.38 11.11 1.12
N HIS A 24 11.19 11.52 0.72
CA HIS A 24 10.01 10.65 0.68
C HIS A 24 9.67 10.37 -0.78
N LEU A 25 9.13 9.19 -1.05
CA LEU A 25 8.62 8.82 -2.38
C LEU A 25 7.60 7.70 -2.22
N ILE A 26 6.40 7.89 -2.78
CA ILE A 26 5.39 6.84 -2.80
C ILE A 26 4.88 6.69 -4.23
N GLU A 27 5.15 5.55 -4.84
CA GLU A 27 4.75 5.26 -6.21
C GLU A 27 4.06 3.90 -6.32
N TYR A 28 2.97 3.89 -7.08
CA TYR A 28 2.22 2.67 -7.36
C TYR A 28 2.18 2.44 -8.87
N TYR A 29 2.52 1.21 -9.25
CA TYR A 29 2.50 0.75 -10.62
C TYR A 29 1.63 -0.50 -10.73
N HIS A 30 0.91 -0.59 -11.83
CA HIS A 30 0.17 -1.78 -12.20
C HIS A 30 0.28 -2.05 -13.69
N ASN A 31 0.69 -3.26 -14.09
CA ASN A 31 0.89 -3.63 -15.49
C ASN A 31 1.71 -2.57 -16.23
N SER A 32 2.83 -2.16 -15.62
CA SER A 32 3.75 -1.13 -16.09
C SER A 32 3.15 0.29 -16.25
N SER A 33 1.93 0.52 -15.78
CA SER A 33 1.29 1.83 -15.79
C SER A 33 1.40 2.48 -14.41
N TRP A 34 1.80 3.74 -14.37
CA TRP A 34 1.82 4.53 -13.13
C TRP A 34 0.40 4.91 -12.70
N LEU A 35 0.10 4.75 -11.42
CA LEU A 35 -1.20 5.07 -10.82
C LEU A 35 -1.10 6.42 -10.13
N GLU A 36 -1.30 7.50 -10.90
CA GLU A 36 -1.18 8.89 -10.45
C GLU A 36 -2.09 9.25 -9.26
N HIS A 37 -3.26 8.62 -9.13
CA HIS A 37 -4.18 8.85 -8.01
C HIS A 37 -4.19 7.71 -6.98
N GLY A 38 -3.21 6.80 -7.05
CA GLY A 38 -3.17 5.61 -6.22
C GLY A 38 -4.40 4.73 -6.42
N GLY A 39 -5.00 4.24 -5.34
CA GLY A 39 -6.20 3.40 -5.39
C GLY A 39 -6.23 2.39 -4.25
N ALA A 40 -6.70 1.17 -4.52
CA ALA A 40 -6.63 0.08 -3.56
C ALA A 40 -5.21 -0.21 -3.02
N PRO A 41 -4.13 -0.14 -3.83
CA PRO A 41 -2.76 -0.35 -3.32
C PRO A 41 -2.36 0.69 -2.27
N ASP A 42 -2.71 1.97 -2.48
CA ASP A 42 -2.38 3.04 -1.55
C ASP A 42 -3.10 2.89 -0.21
N LYS A 43 -4.41 2.68 -0.24
CA LYS A 43 -5.20 2.45 0.98
C LYS A 43 -4.70 1.23 1.76
N ALA A 44 -4.34 0.16 1.05
CA ALA A 44 -3.80 -1.04 1.67
C ALA A 44 -2.44 -0.77 2.33
N ALA A 45 -1.53 -0.08 1.64
CA ALA A 45 -0.22 0.29 2.18
C ALA A 45 -0.37 1.17 3.43
N ARG A 46 -1.18 2.25 3.35
CA ARG A 46 -1.43 3.16 4.47
C ARG A 46 -1.91 2.43 5.72
N ASN A 47 -2.90 1.56 5.57
CA ASN A 47 -3.44 0.78 6.68
C ASN A 47 -2.42 -0.22 7.25
N ALA A 48 -1.67 -0.91 6.38
CA ALA A 48 -0.70 -1.91 6.80
C ALA A 48 0.45 -1.29 7.60
N PHE A 49 1.00 -0.16 7.15
CA PHE A 49 2.09 0.53 7.85
C PHE A 49 1.65 1.02 9.24
N VAL A 50 0.52 1.72 9.31
CA VAL A 50 -0.01 2.21 10.60
C VAL A 50 -0.27 1.04 11.54
N TYR A 51 -0.90 -0.04 11.06
CA TYR A 51 -1.20 -1.20 11.89
C TYR A 51 0.06 -1.88 12.43
N GLN A 52 1.04 -2.15 11.57
CA GLN A 52 2.24 -2.89 11.96
C GLN A 52 3.12 -2.07 12.90
N ILE A 53 3.27 -0.76 12.65
CA ILE A 53 4.08 0.12 13.50
C ILE A 53 3.40 0.35 14.85
N ASP A 54 2.09 0.63 14.88
CA ASP A 54 1.32 0.76 16.12
C ASP A 54 1.43 -0.50 16.99
N SER A 55 1.31 -1.68 16.36
CA SER A 55 1.45 -2.96 17.04
C SER A 55 2.87 -3.14 17.62
N TYR A 56 3.90 -2.80 16.86
CA TYR A 56 5.29 -2.86 17.33
C TYR A 56 5.57 -1.90 18.50
N LEU A 57 5.10 -0.65 18.41
CA LEU A 57 5.28 0.36 19.46
C LEU A 57 4.60 -0.06 20.77
N LYS A 58 3.40 -0.65 20.68
CA LYS A 58 2.69 -1.21 21.84
C LYS A 58 3.43 -2.38 22.46
N GLN A 59 3.86 -3.35 21.64
CA GLN A 59 4.57 -4.55 22.11
C GLN A 59 5.90 -4.22 22.78
N THR A 60 6.59 -3.19 22.31
CA THR A 60 7.90 -2.77 22.82
C THR A 60 7.82 -1.67 23.88
N GLY A 61 6.61 -1.26 24.29
CA GLY A 61 6.40 -0.22 25.30
C GLY A 61 7.00 1.14 24.91
N LYS A 62 7.02 1.46 23.61
CA LYS A 62 7.63 2.68 23.08
C LYS A 62 6.72 3.90 23.09
N TYR A 63 5.41 3.71 23.33
CA TYR A 63 4.49 4.80 23.55
C TYR A 63 4.73 5.46 24.91
N ASN A 64 4.90 6.78 24.92
CA ASN A 64 4.96 7.56 26.14
C ASN A 64 3.56 7.71 26.76
N LYS A 65 3.53 8.07 28.05
CA LYS A 65 2.28 8.32 28.76
C LYS A 65 1.55 9.49 28.09
N ASN A 66 0.29 9.26 27.69
CA ASN A 66 -0.57 10.20 26.95
C ASN A 66 -0.16 10.47 25.49
N GLU A 67 0.68 9.62 24.89
CA GLU A 67 0.98 9.72 23.46
C GLU A 67 -0.16 9.16 22.61
N SER A 68 -0.52 9.88 21.57
CA SER A 68 -1.57 9.46 20.62
C SER A 68 -1.08 8.29 19.75
N LYS A 69 -2.04 7.53 19.22
CA LYS A 69 -1.74 6.50 18.22
C LYS A 69 -1.03 7.11 17.01
N ILE A 70 -0.04 6.39 16.47
CA ILE A 70 0.68 6.77 15.25
C ILE A 70 -0.30 6.87 14.06
N THR A 71 -0.12 7.91 13.25
CA THR A 71 -0.86 8.17 12.02
C THR A 71 -0.02 7.80 10.80
N PHE A 72 -0.63 7.75 9.61
CA PHE A 72 0.16 7.50 8.40
C PHE A 72 1.09 8.68 8.08
N SER A 73 0.69 9.92 8.37
CA SER A 73 1.54 11.10 8.14
C SER A 73 2.85 11.03 8.91
N ASP A 74 2.85 10.46 10.12
CA ASP A 74 4.06 10.23 10.92
C ASP A 74 5.05 9.25 10.24
N VAL A 75 4.57 8.43 9.31
CA VAL A 75 5.37 7.43 8.55
C VAL A 75 5.71 7.96 7.16
N GLU A 76 4.75 8.62 6.51
CA GLU A 76 4.80 9.13 5.13
C GLU A 76 6.03 10.01 4.89
N ASP A 77 6.35 10.89 5.83
CA ASP A 77 7.46 11.85 5.73
C ASP A 77 8.84 11.20 5.56
N CYS A 78 9.01 9.96 6.03
CA CYS A 78 10.27 9.24 5.96
C CYS A 78 10.22 7.98 5.09
N LEU A 79 9.12 7.75 4.37
CA LEU A 79 8.88 6.53 3.61
C LEU A 79 9.28 6.67 2.15
N ILE A 80 10.09 5.72 1.67
CA ILE A 80 10.27 5.42 0.25
C ILE A 80 9.59 4.09 -0.02
N LEU A 81 8.52 4.11 -0.81
CA LEU A 81 7.69 2.96 -1.15
C LEU A 81 7.42 2.93 -2.66
N VAL A 82 7.83 1.84 -3.30
CA VAL A 82 7.48 1.56 -4.69
C VAL A 82 6.79 0.20 -4.76
N ILE A 83 5.54 0.19 -5.18
CA ILE A 83 4.77 -1.04 -5.39
C ILE A 83 4.54 -1.23 -6.88
N SER A 84 4.97 -2.37 -7.42
CA SER A 84 4.71 -2.76 -8.80
C SER A 84 3.94 -4.07 -8.83
N SER A 85 2.71 -3.99 -9.33
CA SER A 85 1.81 -5.14 -9.43
C SER A 85 1.58 -5.54 -10.89
N PHE A 86 1.42 -6.84 -11.12
CA PHE A 86 1.04 -7.41 -12.41
C PHE A 86 -0.12 -8.36 -12.23
N SER A 87 -1.13 -8.28 -13.10
CA SER A 87 -2.27 -9.20 -13.10
C SER A 87 -2.72 -9.54 -14.51
N ASN A 88 -3.19 -10.79 -14.68
CA ASN A 88 -3.77 -11.29 -15.93
C ASN A 88 -5.17 -10.70 -16.24
N ARG A 89 -5.81 -10.08 -15.26
CA ARG A 89 -7.07 -9.34 -15.37
C ARG A 89 -6.94 -8.02 -14.62
N THR A 90 -7.33 -6.91 -15.22
CA THR A 90 -7.32 -5.62 -14.52
C THR A 90 -8.70 -5.00 -14.53
N SER A 91 -9.30 -4.90 -13.35
CA SER A 91 -10.47 -4.04 -13.11
C SER A 91 -9.96 -2.63 -12.79
N TYR A 92 -9.78 -1.80 -13.82
CA TYR A 92 -9.49 -0.38 -13.61
C TYR A 92 -10.76 0.32 -13.13
N GLU A 93 -10.65 1.22 -12.15
CA GLU A 93 -11.81 1.97 -11.64
C GLU A 93 -12.42 2.89 -12.69
N ASN A 94 -11.62 3.38 -13.64
CA ASN A 94 -12.01 4.33 -14.66
C ASN A 94 -11.26 4.08 -15.97
N GLN A 95 -11.84 4.50 -17.08
CA GLN A 95 -11.33 4.35 -18.45
C GLN A 95 -9.90 4.93 -18.65
N THR A 96 -9.43 5.79 -17.76
CA THR A 96 -8.12 6.47 -17.77
C THR A 96 -6.99 5.72 -17.07
N LYS A 97 -7.23 4.51 -16.51
CA LYS A 97 -6.22 3.67 -15.83
C LYS A 97 -5.53 4.30 -14.60
N LYS A 98 -6.09 5.36 -14.02
CA LYS A 98 -5.43 6.12 -12.92
C LYS A 98 -5.64 5.53 -11.52
N ALA A 99 -6.51 4.52 -11.37
CA ALA A 99 -6.77 3.84 -10.10
C ALA A 99 -7.31 2.41 -10.33
N ILE A 100 -7.11 1.55 -9.34
CA ILE A 100 -7.58 0.16 -9.33
C ILE A 100 -8.38 -0.08 -8.06
N THR A 101 -9.58 -0.64 -8.19
CA THR A 101 -10.26 -1.32 -7.10
C THR A 101 -10.46 -2.77 -7.46
N ASN A 102 -9.76 -3.63 -6.73
CA ASN A 102 -9.98 -5.06 -6.82
C ASN A 102 -10.98 -5.51 -5.75
N ARG A 103 -12.12 -4.81 -5.69
CA ARG A 103 -13.28 -5.22 -4.90
C ARG A 103 -14.20 -6.04 -5.81
N GLY A 104 -13.76 -7.25 -6.13
CA GLY A 104 -14.59 -8.25 -6.80
C GLY A 104 -15.33 -9.11 -5.81
#